data_AF-A0A1V4HJF1-F1
#
_entry.id   AF-A0A1V4HJF1-F1
#
_cell.length_a   1.000
_cell.length_b   1.000
_cell.length_c   1.000
_cell.angle_alpha   90.00
_cell.angle_beta   90.00
_cell.angle_gamma   90.00
#
_symmetry.space_group_name_H-M   'P 1'
#
loop_
_entity.id
_entity.type
_entity.pdbx_description
1 polymer ?
#
loop_
_entity_poly.entity_id
_entity_poly.type
_entity_poly.pdbx_seq_one_letter_code
_entity_poly.pdbx_strand_id
1 'polypeptide(L)'
;MNDEDYGRINLSIISEDKKLIVSYHVAQSEHNKTPHIVIQGQEFVGLENHYRQGWVRVQTPSWDDHMITPGLVRTIIDGCLLPKDQLIFVDWEGNLI
;
A
#
# COMPACT_ATOMS: atom_id res chain seq x y z
N MET A 1 4.28 7.13 -26.47
CA MET A 1 4.24 5.94 -25.61
C MET A 1 3.43 6.36 -24.40
N ASN A 2 2.23 5.79 -24.20
CA ASN A 2 1.32 6.22 -23.13
C ASN A 2 1.85 5.77 -21.77
N ASP A 3 1.69 6.62 -20.75
CA ASP A 3 1.99 6.36 -19.34
C ASP A 3 1.03 5.33 -18.70
N GLU A 4 0.14 4.72 -19.47
CA GLU A 4 -0.98 3.87 -19.00
C GLU A 4 -0.57 2.41 -18.69
N ASP A 5 0.70 2.05 -18.87
CA ASP A 5 1.16 0.66 -18.83
C ASP A 5 2.22 0.35 -17.77
N TYR A 6 2.59 1.32 -16.93
CA TYR A 6 3.58 1.15 -15.87
C TYR A 6 2.87 0.89 -14.53
N GLY A 7 3.24 -0.17 -13.81
CA GLY A 7 2.46 -0.69 -12.67
C GLY A 7 1.40 -1.74 -13.05
N ARG A 8 1.57 -2.44 -14.19
CA ARG A 8 0.68 -3.49 -14.71
C ARG A 8 0.45 -4.68 -13.75
N ILE A 9 1.31 -4.86 -12.76
CA ILE A 9 1.20 -5.97 -11.81
C ILE A 9 0.71 -5.42 -10.47
N ASN A 10 -0.58 -5.68 -10.21
CA ASN A 10 -1.18 -5.44 -8.91
C ASN A 10 -0.94 -6.66 -8.01
N LEU A 11 -0.14 -6.48 -6.95
CA LEU A 11 0.08 -7.48 -5.92
C LEU A 11 -1.00 -7.34 -4.84
N SER A 12 -1.94 -8.27 -4.81
CA SER A 12 -2.93 -8.37 -3.73
C SER A 12 -2.46 -9.36 -2.65
N ILE A 13 -2.43 -8.91 -1.40
CA ILE A 13 -2.10 -9.73 -0.23
C ILE A 13 -3.37 -9.81 0.62
N ILE A 14 -3.86 -11.02 0.81
CA ILE A 14 -5.09 -11.32 1.55
C ILE A 14 -4.78 -12.31 2.66
N SER A 15 -5.10 -11.93 3.89
CA SER A 15 -5.00 -12.76 5.09
C SER A 15 -6.27 -12.51 5.90
N GLU A 16 -7.27 -13.36 5.73
CA GLU A 16 -8.58 -13.19 6.41
C GLU A 16 -8.47 -13.36 7.92
N ASP A 17 -7.61 -14.28 8.37
CA ASP A 17 -7.27 -14.53 9.77
C ASP A 17 -6.68 -13.29 10.45
N LYS A 18 -5.86 -12.53 9.72
CA LYS A 18 -5.25 -11.28 10.17
C LYS A 18 -6.05 -10.05 9.74
N LYS A 19 -7.19 -10.25 9.07
CA LYS A 19 -8.03 -9.22 8.43
C LYS A 19 -7.23 -8.21 7.57
N LEU A 20 -6.12 -8.65 7.01
CA LEU A 20 -5.24 -7.86 6.16
C LEU A 20 -5.66 -8.05 4.70
N ILE A 21 -6.22 -6.99 4.11
CA ILE A 21 -6.58 -6.97 2.69
C ILE A 21 -5.94 -5.73 2.10
N VAL A 22 -4.85 -5.92 1.36
CA VAL A 22 -4.08 -4.83 0.76
C VAL A 22 -3.72 -5.12 -0.68
N SER A 23 -3.58 -4.05 -1.46
CA SER A 23 -3.12 -4.10 -2.85
C SER A 23 -2.01 -3.09 -3.08
N TYR A 24 -0.97 -3.52 -3.79
CA TYR A 24 0.22 -2.73 -4.07
C TYR A 24 0.59 -2.81 -5.55
N HIS A 25 0.82 -1.68 -6.19
CA HIS A 25 1.31 -1.63 -7.57
C HIS A 25 2.82 -1.85 -7.58
N VAL A 26 3.27 -2.93 -8.20
CA VAL A 26 4.69 -3.28 -8.32
C VAL A 26 5.38 -2.35 -9.32
N ALA A 27 6.65 -2.02 -9.06
CA ALA A 27 7.45 -1.01 -9.75
C ALA A 27 6.89 0.43 -9.67
N GLN A 28 5.98 0.71 -8.73
CA GLN A 28 5.47 2.07 -8.56
C GLN A 28 6.54 3.02 -8.00
N SER A 29 7.53 2.49 -7.26
CA SER A 29 8.60 3.32 -6.66
C SER A 29 9.49 3.99 -7.72
N GLU A 30 9.57 3.44 -8.94
CA GLU A 30 10.38 3.98 -10.03
C GLU A 30 9.73 5.17 -10.75
N HIS A 31 8.40 5.25 -10.69
CA HIS A 31 7.61 6.18 -11.50
C HIS A 31 6.72 7.10 -10.67
N ASN A 32 6.46 6.76 -9.41
CA ASN A 32 5.63 7.54 -8.51
C ASN A 32 6.49 8.18 -7.41
N LYS A 33 6.41 9.51 -7.29
CA LYS A 33 7.09 10.26 -6.23
C LYS A 33 6.52 9.95 -4.83
N THR A 34 5.30 9.42 -4.79
CA THR A 34 4.56 9.06 -3.58
C THR A 34 4.01 7.64 -3.72
N PRO A 35 4.87 6.62 -3.54
CA PRO A 35 4.40 5.24 -3.56
C PRO A 35 3.38 5.03 -2.43
N HIS A 36 2.36 4.24 -2.72
CA HIS A 36 1.25 4.01 -1.79
C HIS A 36 0.74 2.58 -1.85
N ILE A 37 0.10 2.18 -0.76
CA ILE A 37 -0.61 0.92 -0.65
C ILE A 37 -2.11 1.20 -0.49
N VAL A 38 -2.92 0.40 -1.17
CA VAL A 38 -4.38 0.43 -1.04
C VAL A 38 -4.78 -0.58 0.02
N ILE A 39 -5.39 -0.10 1.09
CA ILE A 39 -5.92 -0.90 2.19
C ILE A 39 -7.43 -1.03 1.95
N GLN A 40 -7.92 -2.26 1.86
CA GLN A 40 -9.33 -2.57 1.61
C GLN A 40 -10.03 -3.17 2.84
N GLY A 41 -9.29 -3.43 3.93
CA GLY A 41 -9.78 -4.01 5.18
C GLY A 41 -9.93 -3.02 6.34
N GLN A 42 -10.66 -3.43 7.38
CA GLN A 42 -11.00 -2.59 8.55
C GLN A 42 -9.93 -2.59 9.67
N GLU A 43 -9.06 -3.59 9.76
CA GLU A 43 -8.09 -3.75 10.87
C GLU A 43 -6.64 -3.61 10.37
N PHE A 44 -6.29 -2.41 9.92
CA PHE A 44 -4.91 -2.02 9.71
C PHE A 44 -4.43 -1.27 10.96
N VAL A 45 -3.31 -1.68 11.55
CA VAL A 45 -2.81 -1.10 12.80
C VAL A 45 -2.52 0.39 12.58
N GLY A 46 -3.22 1.26 13.32
CA GLY A 46 -3.19 2.72 13.14
C GLY A 46 -4.40 3.30 12.37
N LEU A 47 -5.22 2.47 11.72
CA LEU A 47 -6.47 2.87 11.06
C LEU A 47 -7.65 2.97 12.04
N GLU A 48 -7.52 2.38 13.23
CA GLU A 48 -8.53 2.41 14.31
C GLU A 48 -8.90 3.84 14.73
N ASN A 49 -7.97 4.80 14.55
CA ASN A 49 -8.19 6.21 14.84
C ASN A 49 -8.83 6.99 13.67
N HIS A 50 -9.08 6.35 12.52
CA HIS A 50 -9.55 7.01 11.31
C HIS A 50 -10.88 6.43 10.81
N TYR A 51 -11.93 7.25 10.85
CA TYR A 51 -13.32 6.95 10.47
C TYR A 51 -13.54 6.77 8.95
N ARG A 52 -12.53 6.38 8.16
CA ARG A 52 -12.72 6.18 6.72
C ARG A 52 -13.21 4.77 6.44
N GLN A 53 -14.51 4.66 6.14
CA GLN A 53 -15.10 3.44 5.60
C GLN A 53 -14.75 3.33 4.11
N GLY A 54 -14.07 2.26 3.71
CA GLY A 54 -13.78 1.95 2.29
C GLY A 54 -12.30 1.76 1.97
N TRP A 55 -11.92 1.93 0.71
CA TRP A 55 -10.54 1.81 0.26
C TRP A 55 -9.73 3.02 0.68
N VAL A 56 -8.64 2.78 1.39
CA VAL A 56 -7.78 3.84 1.91
C VAL A 56 -6.39 3.71 1.28
N ARG A 57 -5.84 4.80 0.78
CA ARG A 57 -4.46 4.85 0.30
C ARG A 57 -3.56 5.44 1.36
N VAL A 58 -2.49 4.73 1.68
CA VAL A 58 -1.48 5.17 2.65
C VAL A 58 -0.14 5.21 1.94
N GLN A 59 0.59 6.31 2.13
CA GLN A 59 1.94 6.45 1.61
C GLN A 59 2.86 5.38 2.22
N THR A 60 3.63 4.73 1.36
CA THR A 60 4.66 3.78 1.75
C THR A 60 6.03 4.42 1.55
N PRO A 61 7.08 3.96 2.26
CA PRO A 61 8.43 4.23 1.81
C PRO A 61 8.67 3.59 0.43
N SER A 62 9.69 4.06 -0.28
CA SER A 62 10.15 3.40 -1.51
C SER A 62 10.71 2.02 -1.16
N TRP A 63 10.10 0.97 -1.71
CA TRP A 63 10.58 -0.40 -1.58
C TRP A 63 11.35 -0.78 -2.84
N ASP A 64 12.27 -1.75 -2.71
CA ASP A 64 12.82 -2.45 -3.88
C ASP A 64 11.74 -3.36 -4.45
N ASP A 65 10.91 -2.79 -5.33
CA ASP A 65 9.74 -3.42 -5.93
C ASP A 65 9.89 -3.69 -7.43
N HIS A 66 11.12 -3.83 -7.92
CA HIS A 66 11.42 -4.22 -9.29
C HIS A 66 10.84 -5.60 -9.66
N MET A 67 10.76 -6.52 -8.67
CA MET A 67 10.22 -7.87 -8.85
C MET A 67 9.48 -8.33 -7.60
N ILE A 68 8.39 -9.08 -7.78
CA ILE A 68 7.70 -9.73 -6.66
C ILE A 68 8.59 -10.83 -6.09
N THR A 69 9.10 -10.62 -4.88
CA THR A 69 9.86 -11.62 -4.12
C THR A 69 9.16 -11.92 -2.79
N PRO A 70 9.39 -13.10 -2.18
CA PRO A 70 8.94 -13.35 -0.81
C PRO A 70 9.44 -12.30 0.19
N GLY A 71 10.63 -11.73 -0.07
CA GLY A 71 11.19 -10.62 0.70
C GLY A 71 10.35 -9.35 0.60
N LEU A 72 9.96 -8.95 -0.63
CA LEU A 72 9.06 -7.82 -0.84
C LEU A 72 7.72 -8.04 -0.13
N VAL A 73 7.08 -9.19 -0.33
CA VAL A 73 5.80 -9.52 0.33
C VAL A 73 5.91 -9.40 1.85
N ARG A 74 6.99 -9.91 2.44
CA ARG A 74 7.26 -9.76 3.87
C ARG A 74 7.40 -8.30 4.28
N THR A 75 8.17 -7.50 3.54
CA THR A 75 8.31 -6.05 3.79
C THR A 75 6.96 -5.33 3.76
N ILE A 76 6.08 -5.68 2.81
CA ILE A 76 4.74 -5.11 2.74
C ILE A 76 3.94 -5.49 3.99
N ILE A 77 3.88 -6.78 4.33
CA ILE A 77 3.14 -7.28 5.50
C ILE A 77 3.65 -6.65 6.79
N ASP A 78 4.97 -6.66 7.02
CA ASP A 78 5.60 -6.06 8.19
C ASP A 78 5.29 -4.55 8.24
N GLY A 79 5.35 -3.87 7.10
CA GLY A 79 4.97 -2.46 6.97
C GLY A 79 3.49 -2.17 7.21
N CYS A 80 2.60 -3.18 7.17
CA CYS A 80 1.19 -3.04 7.47
C CYS A 80 0.83 -3.39 8.93
N LEU A 81 1.58 -4.32 9.53
CA LEU A 81 1.30 -4.85 10.85
C LEU A 81 2.09 -4.14 11.96
N LEU A 82 3.17 -3.45 11.63
CA LEU A 82 3.95 -2.70 12.62
C LEU A 82 3.21 -1.40 13.01
N PRO A 83 3.19 -1.04 14.31
CA PRO A 83 2.66 0.23 14.77
C PRO A 83 3.39 1.38 14.09
N LYS A 84 2.61 2.30 13.51
CA LYS A 84 3.14 3.55 12.95
C LYS A 84 2.63 4.70 13.79
N ASP A 85 3.54 5.58 14.19
CA ASP A 85 3.20 6.79 14.95
C ASP A 85 2.29 7.72 14.14
N GLN A 86 2.37 7.68 12.81
CA GLN A 86 1.50 8.44 11.91
C GLN A 86 1.34 7.73 10.56
N LEU A 87 0.09 7.56 10.12
CA LEU A 87 -0.23 7.16 8.76
C LEU A 87 -0.40 8.42 7.91
N ILE A 88 0.27 8.46 6.77
CA ILE A 88 0.13 9.54 5.80
C ILE A 88 -0.87 9.07 4.74
N PHE A 89 -2.05 9.68 4.72
CA PHE A 89 -3.09 9.35 3.75
C PHE A 89 -2.88 10.11 2.46
N VAL A 90 -3.10 9.43 1.34
CA VAL A 90 -3.04 10.06 0.01
C VAL A 90 -4.37 9.92 -0.72
N ASP A 91 -4.66 10.87 -1.60
CA ASP A 91 -5.82 10.84 -2.50
C ASP A 91 -5.58 9.95 -3.72
N TRP A 92 -6.45 10.05 -4.72
CA TRP A 92 -6.36 9.28 -5.95
C TRP A 92 -5.31 9.79 -6.93
N GLU A 93 -4.83 11.02 -6.75
CA GLU A 93 -3.74 11.63 -7.52
C GLU A 93 -2.38 11.45 -6.81
N GLY A 94 -2.38 10.96 -5.57
CA GLY A 94 -1.18 10.82 -4.73
C GLY A 94 -0.87 12.03 -3.86
N ASN A 95 -1.78 13.01 -3.78
CA ASN A 95 -1.62 14.16 -2.91
C ASN A 95 -1.96 13.80 -1.45
N LEU A 96 -1.28 14.44 -0.51
CA LEU A 96 -1.55 14.28 0.92
C LEU A 96 -2.95 14.82 1.27
N ILE A 97 -3.68 14.10 2.13
CA ILE A 97 -4.99 14.53 2.67
C ILE A 97 -4.91 14.88 4.15
#